data_AF-A0A1C3KH76-F1
#
_entry.id   AF-A0A1C3KH76-F1
#
_cell.length_a   1.000
_cell.length_b   1.000
_cell.length_c   1.000
_cell.angle_alpha   90.00
_cell.angle_beta   90.00
_cell.angle_gamma   90.00
#
_symmetry.space_group_name_H-M   'P 1'
#
loop_
_entity.id
_entity.type
_entity.pdbx_description
1 polymer ?
#
loop_
_entity_poly.entity_id
_entity_poly.type
_entity_poly.pdbx_seq_one_letter_code
_entity_poly.pdbx_strand_id
1 'polypeptide(L)'
;MDCDPKLYKKEYDFFKNINQYIEYDELAENNGTNDISDLDYSFIINFDPDKIGDLKKVCNKFIYLVDELYRRNGGNTFNADYDFDYLNYWLNARLHAIDPETICTKFFFQNLRSEYSGIHISSEMSSGIYDIQKNELKDMNILYKLHKDFKELNDKIKERDSKQDVCMTYARNCVKGYQELKNKCTGNKAKFCDILTNFKNKYEKIDLCKYSLEGKTKKKLPSLESNLGESEEDCESLEKKPGAKWKEDGLDEEDSKNPSDFDTQSITIGSVATFGISFILFILYKVTSFGQFLRYRMNKNESVWENMDEEMNRSTHTSEYEQINSGNISYNISYNCE
;
A
#
# COMPACT_ATOMS: atom_id res chain seq x y z
N MET A 1 -28.67 5.10 15.82
CA MET A 1 -27.24 5.42 15.95
C MET A 1 -26.85 5.84 14.56
N ASP A 2 -26.71 7.14 14.33
CA ASP A 2 -26.83 7.67 12.97
C ASP A 2 -25.45 7.90 12.39
N CYS A 3 -25.15 7.25 11.26
CA CYS A 3 -23.88 7.42 10.58
C CYS A 3 -23.83 8.77 9.85
N ASP A 4 -22.63 9.36 9.74
CA ASP A 4 -22.38 10.61 9.00
C ASP A 4 -21.41 10.34 7.83
N PRO A 5 -21.88 9.66 6.76
CA PRO A 5 -21.02 9.20 5.68
C PRO A 5 -20.51 10.36 4.83
N LYS A 6 -19.19 10.42 4.67
CA LYS A 6 -18.50 11.51 3.95
C LYS A 6 -17.94 11.03 2.63
N LEU A 7 -17.85 11.95 1.67
CA LEU A 7 -17.04 11.76 0.47
C LEU A 7 -15.61 11.44 0.90
N TYR A 8 -14.95 10.57 0.14
CA TYR A 8 -13.58 10.19 0.45
C TYR A 8 -12.65 11.39 0.28
N LYS A 9 -12.02 11.83 1.36
CA LYS A 9 -11.29 13.11 1.43
C LYS A 9 -9.86 13.06 0.91
N LYS A 10 -9.36 11.86 0.65
CA LYS A 10 -7.91 11.58 0.53
C LYS A 10 -7.51 11.10 -0.86
N GLU A 11 -8.40 11.33 -1.82
CA GLU A 11 -8.17 11.24 -3.26
C GLU A 11 -7.45 9.96 -3.73
N TYR A 12 -7.72 8.85 -3.05
CA TYR A 12 -7.19 7.50 -3.35
C TYR A 12 -5.66 7.37 -3.25
N ASP A 13 -4.95 8.26 -2.54
CA ASP A 13 -3.50 8.30 -2.63
C ASP A 13 -2.78 7.04 -2.08
N PHE A 14 -3.37 6.30 -1.13
CA PHE A 14 -2.78 5.06 -0.61
C PHE A 14 -2.62 3.98 -1.71
N PHE A 15 -3.41 4.05 -2.80
CA PHE A 15 -3.29 3.11 -3.91
C PHE A 15 -1.93 3.17 -4.63
N LYS A 16 -1.15 4.25 -4.45
CA LYS A 16 0.24 4.32 -4.93
C LYS A 16 1.11 3.21 -4.33
N ASN A 17 0.82 2.80 -3.10
CA ASN A 17 1.53 1.75 -2.37
C ASN A 17 0.65 0.49 -2.18
N ILE A 18 -0.35 0.28 -3.03
CA ILE A 18 -1.38 -0.76 -2.84
C ILE A 18 -0.82 -2.17 -2.66
N ASN A 19 0.24 -2.55 -3.38
CA ASN A 19 0.83 -3.88 -3.28
C ASN A 19 1.31 -4.18 -1.85
N GLN A 20 1.92 -3.19 -1.20
CA GLN A 20 2.38 -3.32 0.18
C GLN A 20 1.20 -3.48 1.14
N TYR A 21 0.14 -2.70 0.96
CA TYR A 21 -1.05 -2.81 1.80
C TYR A 21 -1.78 -4.15 1.61
N ILE A 22 -1.79 -4.71 0.40
CA ILE A 22 -2.29 -6.06 0.13
C ILE A 22 -1.49 -7.12 0.89
N GLU A 23 -0.16 -7.01 0.96
CA GLU A 23 0.68 -7.92 1.76
C GLU A 23 0.35 -7.82 3.26
N TYR A 24 0.15 -6.62 3.79
CA TYR A 24 -0.27 -6.45 5.18
C TYR A 24 -1.68 -6.96 5.45
N ASP A 25 -2.61 -6.81 4.51
CA ASP A 25 -3.95 -7.42 4.57
C ASP A 25 -3.84 -8.95 4.67
N GLU A 26 -3.01 -9.58 3.83
CA GLU A 26 -2.76 -11.03 3.86
C GLU A 26 -2.13 -11.48 5.19
N LEU A 27 -1.18 -10.71 5.74
CA LEU A 27 -0.61 -10.99 7.06
C LEU A 27 -1.67 -10.91 8.17
N ALA A 28 -2.52 -9.88 8.13
CA ALA A 28 -3.61 -9.72 9.09
C ALA A 28 -4.63 -10.85 8.97
N GLU A 29 -4.98 -11.27 7.75
CA GLU A 29 -5.88 -12.40 7.52
C GLU A 29 -5.35 -13.71 8.14
N ASN A 30 -4.04 -13.95 8.05
CA ASN A 30 -3.42 -15.18 8.56
C ASN A 30 -3.15 -15.15 10.07
N ASN A 31 -2.74 -14.00 10.60
CA ASN A 31 -2.20 -13.90 11.97
C ASN A 31 -3.14 -13.20 12.96
N GLY A 32 -4.06 -12.36 12.48
CA GLY A 32 -5.02 -11.59 13.29
C GLY A 32 -6.24 -12.39 13.72
N THR A 33 -6.09 -13.69 14.00
CA THR A 33 -7.21 -14.59 14.32
C THR A 33 -7.39 -14.80 15.82
N ASN A 34 -6.35 -14.60 16.61
CA ASN A 34 -6.37 -14.83 18.05
C ASN A 34 -7.07 -13.69 18.80
N ASP A 35 -7.75 -14.06 19.88
CA ASP A 35 -8.31 -13.11 20.83
C ASP A 35 -7.20 -12.32 21.51
N ILE A 36 -7.48 -11.04 21.75
CA ILE A 36 -6.57 -10.10 22.39
C ILE A 36 -6.99 -10.02 23.86
N SER A 37 -6.10 -10.39 24.78
CA SER A 37 -6.41 -10.54 26.21
C SER A 37 -6.96 -9.27 26.85
N ASP A 38 -6.49 -8.11 26.39
CA ASP A 38 -6.75 -6.82 27.01
C ASP A 38 -7.84 -6.04 26.26
N LEU A 39 -8.55 -6.69 25.33
CA LEU A 39 -9.67 -6.09 24.60
C LEU A 39 -10.99 -6.66 25.15
N ASP A 40 -11.85 -5.78 25.68
CA ASP A 40 -13.24 -6.15 25.95
C ASP A 40 -14.06 -6.11 24.66
N TYR A 41 -14.60 -7.25 24.25
CA TYR A 41 -15.45 -7.37 23.06
C TYR A 41 -16.93 -7.11 23.34
N SER A 42 -17.31 -6.83 24.59
CA SER A 42 -18.70 -6.63 24.99
C SER A 42 -19.39 -5.51 24.20
N PHE A 43 -18.64 -4.48 23.77
CA PHE A 43 -19.17 -3.36 23.00
C PHE A 43 -19.83 -3.79 21.68
N ILE A 44 -19.40 -4.92 21.09
CA ILE A 44 -19.89 -5.44 19.81
C ILE A 44 -21.39 -5.73 19.87
N ILE A 45 -21.91 -6.12 21.04
CA ILE A 45 -23.34 -6.42 21.24
C ILE A 45 -24.22 -5.21 20.90
N ASN A 46 -23.69 -3.99 21.06
CA ASN A 46 -24.41 -2.76 20.75
C ASN A 46 -24.50 -2.45 19.25
N PHE A 47 -23.71 -3.15 18.42
CA PHE A 47 -23.69 -2.97 16.97
C PHE A 47 -24.55 -4.03 16.28
N ASP A 48 -24.19 -5.29 16.46
CA ASP A 48 -24.93 -6.42 15.89
C ASP A 48 -24.72 -7.68 16.75
N PRO A 49 -25.72 -8.07 17.57
CA PRO A 49 -25.62 -9.24 18.43
C PRO A 49 -25.59 -10.56 17.66
N ASP A 50 -26.05 -10.59 16.41
CA ASP A 50 -26.05 -11.79 15.57
C ASP A 50 -24.70 -11.99 14.85
N LYS A 51 -23.83 -10.96 14.84
CA LYS A 51 -22.54 -10.96 14.13
C LYS A 51 -21.32 -10.85 15.05
N ILE A 52 -21.47 -11.15 16.34
CA ILE A 52 -20.40 -11.04 17.34
C ILE A 52 -19.12 -11.74 16.88
N GLY A 53 -19.22 -12.98 16.38
CA GLY A 53 -18.06 -13.75 15.95
C GLY A 53 -17.31 -13.15 14.75
N ASP A 54 -18.01 -12.52 13.82
CA ASP A 54 -17.39 -11.92 12.64
C ASP A 54 -16.81 -10.54 12.96
N LEU A 55 -17.52 -9.73 13.75
CA LEU A 55 -17.04 -8.43 14.23
C LEU A 55 -15.82 -8.60 15.14
N LYS A 56 -15.77 -9.65 15.96
CA LYS A 56 -14.59 -10.00 16.76
C LYS A 56 -13.36 -10.24 15.89
N LYS A 57 -13.50 -11.01 14.81
CA LYS A 57 -12.41 -11.24 13.85
C LYS A 57 -11.96 -9.94 13.18
N VAL A 58 -12.88 -9.03 12.86
CA VAL A 58 -12.53 -7.71 12.32
C VAL A 58 -11.68 -6.94 13.32
N CYS A 59 -12.05 -6.89 14.60
CA CYS A 59 -11.24 -6.24 15.64
C CYS A 59 -9.82 -6.81 15.71
N ASN A 60 -9.69 -8.14 15.76
CA ASN A 60 -8.39 -8.81 15.91
C ASN A 60 -7.48 -8.53 14.72
N LYS A 61 -8.02 -8.66 13.49
CA LYS A 61 -7.29 -8.37 12.26
C LYS A 61 -6.93 -6.90 12.13
N PHE A 62 -7.83 -6.00 12.52
CA PHE A 62 -7.59 -4.58 12.48
C PHE A 62 -6.45 -4.18 13.43
N ILE A 63 -6.48 -4.65 14.69
CA ILE A 63 -5.42 -4.35 15.65
C ILE A 63 -4.08 -4.90 15.18
N TYR A 64 -4.05 -6.16 14.71
CA TYR A 64 -2.84 -6.75 14.15
C TYR A 64 -2.29 -5.91 12.98
N LEU A 65 -3.17 -5.46 12.08
CA LEU A 65 -2.81 -4.63 10.93
C LEU A 65 -2.19 -3.29 11.37
N VAL A 66 -2.79 -2.63 12.37
CA VAL A 66 -2.26 -1.38 12.95
C VAL A 66 -0.85 -1.60 13.52
N ASP A 67 -0.65 -2.68 14.29
CA ASP A 67 0.64 -2.99 14.91
C ASP A 67 1.74 -3.33 13.90
N GLU A 68 1.41 -4.06 12.83
CA GLU A 68 2.37 -4.35 11.74
C GLU A 68 2.75 -3.08 10.97
N LEU A 69 1.78 -2.23 10.61
CA LEU A 69 2.05 -0.97 9.91
C LEU A 69 2.90 -0.02 10.76
N TYR A 70 2.67 0.01 12.08
CA TYR A 70 3.48 0.78 13.01
C TYR A 70 4.93 0.27 13.09
N ARG A 71 5.12 -1.06 13.19
CA ARG A 71 6.45 -1.67 13.32
C ARG A 71 7.29 -1.61 12.04
N ARG A 72 6.67 -1.45 10.87
CA ARG A 72 7.36 -1.33 9.58
C ARG A 72 8.55 -0.36 9.60
N ASN A 73 8.42 0.77 10.30
CA ASN A 73 9.45 1.81 10.37
C ASN A 73 10.33 1.70 11.64
N GLY A 74 10.51 0.49 12.16
CA GLY A 74 11.24 0.27 13.42
C GLY A 74 10.46 0.72 14.67
N GLY A 75 9.14 0.90 14.56
CA GLY A 75 8.27 1.27 15.67
C GLY A 75 8.36 2.73 16.10
N ASN A 76 8.81 3.62 15.20
CA ASN A 76 8.97 5.04 15.52
C ASN A 76 7.76 5.88 15.08
N THR A 77 7.16 5.63 13.92
CA THR A 77 5.99 6.35 13.39
C THR A 77 5.32 5.59 12.22
N PHE A 78 4.02 5.87 11.99
CA PHE A 78 3.36 5.53 10.73
C PHE A 78 3.97 6.31 9.55
N ASN A 79 3.94 5.75 8.33
CA ASN A 79 4.38 6.47 7.12
C ASN A 79 3.29 7.43 6.64
N ALA A 80 3.12 8.53 7.37
CA ALA A 80 2.25 9.66 6.99
C ALA A 80 0.79 9.27 6.64
N ASP A 81 0.00 10.23 6.16
CA ASP A 81 -1.44 10.15 5.89
C ASP A 81 -1.93 8.85 5.22
N TYR A 82 -1.12 8.23 4.35
CA TYR A 82 -1.50 7.06 3.56
C TYR A 82 -1.87 5.83 4.42
N ASP A 83 -1.20 5.63 5.56
CA ASP A 83 -1.51 4.49 6.43
C ASP A 83 -2.88 4.65 7.08
N PHE A 84 -3.22 5.86 7.54
CA PHE A 84 -4.53 6.16 8.12
C PHE A 84 -5.63 6.11 7.06
N ASP A 85 -5.33 6.58 5.85
CA ASP A 85 -6.26 6.53 4.72
C ASP A 85 -6.60 5.10 4.32
N TYR A 86 -5.59 4.21 4.32
CA TYR A 86 -5.76 2.79 4.10
C TYR A 86 -6.52 2.12 5.24
N LEU A 87 -6.16 2.38 6.50
CA LEU A 87 -6.85 1.81 7.67
C LEU A 87 -8.33 2.23 7.71
N ASN A 88 -8.64 3.47 7.35
CA ASN A 88 -10.00 3.94 7.20
C ASN A 88 -10.77 3.15 6.14
N TYR A 89 -10.17 3.01 4.95
CA TYR A 89 -10.74 2.18 3.88
C TYR A 89 -10.95 0.74 4.34
N TRP A 90 -9.93 0.11 4.92
CA TRP A 90 -9.93 -1.29 5.30
C TRP A 90 -11.06 -1.58 6.30
N LEU A 91 -11.18 -0.75 7.35
CA LEU A 91 -12.20 -0.98 8.37
C LEU A 91 -13.61 -0.80 7.81
N ASN A 92 -13.85 0.24 7.00
CA ASN A 92 -15.11 0.42 6.29
C ASN A 92 -15.42 -0.81 5.41
N ALA A 93 -14.46 -1.27 4.62
CA ALA A 93 -14.66 -2.39 3.71
C ALA A 93 -15.02 -3.69 4.44
N ARG A 94 -14.39 -3.97 5.60
CA ARG A 94 -14.65 -5.18 6.39
C ARG A 94 -15.97 -5.11 7.16
N LEU A 95 -16.29 -3.98 7.79
CA LEU A 95 -17.55 -3.81 8.51
C LEU A 95 -18.74 -3.87 7.57
N HIS A 96 -18.71 -3.14 6.45
CA HIS A 96 -19.80 -3.15 5.48
C HIS A 96 -19.90 -4.44 4.66
N ALA A 97 -18.90 -5.33 4.70
CA ALA A 97 -19.02 -6.69 4.18
C ALA A 97 -19.83 -7.61 5.12
N ILE A 98 -19.89 -7.30 6.42
CA ILE A 98 -20.66 -8.02 7.43
C ILE A 98 -22.07 -7.45 7.52
N ASP A 99 -22.17 -6.14 7.75
CA ASP A 99 -23.43 -5.39 7.79
C ASP A 99 -23.25 -4.04 7.08
N PRO A 100 -23.76 -3.90 5.84
CA PRO A 100 -23.61 -2.69 5.06
C PRO A 100 -24.53 -1.54 5.47
N GLU A 101 -25.53 -1.74 6.32
CA GLU A 101 -26.61 -0.78 6.58
C GLU A 101 -26.60 -0.21 7.99
N THR A 102 -26.19 -0.98 9.00
CA THR A 102 -26.36 -0.58 10.40
C THR A 102 -25.08 -0.08 11.07
N ILE A 103 -23.92 -0.59 10.66
CA ILE A 103 -22.65 -0.32 11.35
C ILE A 103 -22.05 0.99 10.87
N CYS A 104 -21.92 1.96 11.78
CA CYS A 104 -21.12 3.15 11.57
C CYS A 104 -19.65 2.87 11.95
N THR A 105 -18.79 2.74 10.93
CA THR A 105 -17.35 2.54 11.07
C THR A 105 -16.69 3.51 12.05
N LYS A 106 -17.06 4.80 12.01
CA LYS A 106 -16.48 5.80 12.93
C LYS A 106 -16.74 5.44 14.39
N PHE A 107 -17.98 5.13 14.73
CA PHE A 107 -18.37 4.84 16.10
C PHE A 107 -17.90 3.47 16.55
N PHE A 108 -17.89 2.48 15.64
CA PHE A 108 -17.28 1.19 15.89
C PHE A 108 -15.83 1.34 16.32
N PHE A 109 -15.04 2.11 15.57
CA PHE A 109 -13.65 2.39 15.91
C PHE A 109 -13.49 3.13 17.24
N GLN A 110 -14.38 4.08 17.55
CA GLN A 110 -14.34 4.80 18.83
C GLN A 110 -14.55 3.86 20.04
N ASN A 111 -15.47 2.90 19.94
CA ASN A 111 -15.68 1.90 20.99
C ASN A 111 -14.52 0.90 21.04
N LEU A 112 -14.02 0.42 19.89
CA LEU A 112 -12.83 -0.44 19.86
C LEU A 112 -11.64 0.23 20.57
N ARG A 113 -11.45 1.54 20.36
CA ARG A 113 -10.40 2.32 21.01
C ARG A 113 -10.65 2.53 22.50
N SER A 114 -11.90 2.68 22.95
CA SER A 114 -12.19 2.82 24.39
C SER A 114 -11.92 1.53 25.15
N GLU A 115 -12.24 0.38 24.52
CA GLU A 115 -12.09 -0.94 25.13
C GLU A 115 -10.69 -1.55 24.98
N TYR A 116 -9.79 -0.92 24.23
CA TYR A 116 -8.44 -1.40 24.03
C TYR A 116 -7.41 -0.30 24.25
N SER A 117 -6.63 -0.44 25.32
CA SER A 117 -5.55 0.49 25.68
C SER A 117 -4.22 0.21 24.98
N GLY A 118 -4.22 -0.54 23.87
CA GLY A 118 -3.00 -0.86 23.12
C GLY A 118 -2.32 0.39 22.56
N ILE A 119 -0.98 0.41 22.67
CA ILE A 119 -0.12 1.59 22.51
C ILE A 119 -0.21 2.22 21.11
N HIS A 120 -0.61 1.46 20.09
CA HIS A 120 -0.51 1.89 18.68
C HIS A 120 -1.82 2.43 18.09
N ILE A 121 -2.93 2.41 18.84
CA ILE A 121 -4.16 3.13 18.45
C ILE A 121 -4.07 4.59 18.91
N SER A 122 -3.33 5.38 18.14
CA SER A 122 -3.04 6.79 18.43
C SER A 122 -4.29 7.69 18.40
N SER A 123 -4.18 8.86 19.02
CA SER A 123 -5.24 9.88 18.98
C SER A 123 -5.44 10.46 17.58
N GLU A 124 -4.35 10.50 16.80
CA GLU A 124 -4.24 11.02 15.44
C GLU A 124 -5.10 10.19 14.48
N MET A 125 -5.08 8.86 14.64
CA MET A 125 -5.96 7.93 13.90
C MET A 125 -7.45 8.23 14.11
N SER A 126 -7.84 8.77 15.27
CA SER A 126 -9.25 9.02 15.59
C SER A 126 -9.89 10.09 14.72
N SER A 127 -9.09 11.00 14.16
CA SER A 127 -9.57 11.96 13.17
C SER A 127 -9.61 11.37 11.74
N GLY A 128 -8.81 10.32 11.49
CA GLY A 128 -8.65 9.69 10.18
C GLY A 128 -9.68 8.60 9.85
N ILE A 129 -10.27 7.95 10.87
CA ILE A 129 -11.31 6.93 10.68
C ILE A 129 -12.71 7.59 10.67
N TYR A 130 -13.45 7.41 9.58
CA TYR A 130 -14.80 7.95 9.37
C TYR A 130 -15.62 7.06 8.44
N ASP A 131 -16.93 7.26 8.41
CA ASP A 131 -17.84 6.51 7.54
C ASP A 131 -17.68 6.95 6.07
N ILE A 132 -17.30 6.02 5.18
CA ILE A 132 -17.16 6.28 3.75
C ILE A 132 -18.53 6.09 3.07
N GLN A 133 -18.91 7.02 2.19
CA GLN A 133 -20.14 6.87 1.40
C GLN A 133 -20.19 5.55 0.63
N LYS A 134 -21.34 4.87 0.67
CA LYS A 134 -21.55 3.53 0.10
C LYS A 134 -21.08 3.38 -1.35
N ASN A 135 -21.40 4.34 -2.22
CA ASN A 135 -20.99 4.30 -3.63
C ASN A 135 -19.47 4.46 -3.79
N GLU A 136 -18.85 5.31 -2.97
CA GLU A 136 -17.41 5.54 -2.98
C GLU A 136 -16.66 4.31 -2.46
N LEU A 137 -17.14 3.71 -1.37
CA LEU A 137 -16.60 2.46 -0.82
C LEU A 137 -16.72 1.31 -1.83
N LYS A 138 -17.84 1.23 -2.55
CA LYS A 138 -18.04 0.23 -3.62
C LYS A 138 -16.97 0.38 -4.71
N ASP A 139 -16.67 1.62 -5.13
CA ASP A 139 -15.64 1.89 -6.14
C ASP A 139 -14.25 1.49 -5.64
N MET A 140 -13.93 1.83 -4.39
CA MET A 140 -12.68 1.45 -3.74
C MET A 140 -12.52 -0.07 -3.62
N ASN A 141 -13.59 -0.79 -3.27
CA ASN A 141 -13.57 -2.25 -3.17
C ASN A 141 -13.28 -2.92 -4.52
N ILE A 142 -13.89 -2.43 -5.60
CA ILE A 142 -13.62 -2.94 -6.96
C ILE A 142 -12.16 -2.63 -7.34
N LEU A 143 -11.68 -1.42 -7.07
CA LEU A 143 -10.30 -1.02 -7.38
C LEU A 143 -9.27 -1.82 -6.58
N TYR A 144 -9.52 -2.05 -5.29
CA TYR A 144 -8.68 -2.88 -4.43
C TYR A 144 -8.62 -4.32 -4.95
N LYS A 145 -9.77 -4.91 -5.26
CA LYS A 145 -9.84 -6.26 -5.83
C LYS A 145 -9.09 -6.35 -7.17
N LEU A 146 -9.26 -5.36 -8.04
CA LEU A 146 -8.55 -5.25 -9.31
C LEU A 146 -7.02 -5.29 -9.11
N HIS A 147 -6.50 -4.53 -8.15
CA HIS A 147 -5.07 -4.55 -7.81
C HIS A 147 -4.62 -5.88 -7.19
N LYS A 148 -5.46 -6.51 -6.36
CA LYS A 148 -5.18 -7.82 -5.77
C LYS A 148 -5.10 -8.92 -6.82
N ASP A 149 -6.11 -9.03 -7.70
CA ASP A 149 -6.10 -9.98 -8.82
C ASP A 149 -4.89 -9.75 -9.74
N PHE A 150 -4.47 -8.50 -9.94
CA PHE A 150 -3.29 -8.19 -10.74
C PHE A 150 -1.97 -8.55 -10.04
N LYS A 151 -1.86 -8.38 -8.73
CA LYS A 151 -0.71 -8.87 -7.95
C LYS A 151 -0.59 -10.39 -8.11
N GLU A 152 -1.68 -11.10 -7.86
CA GLU A 152 -1.76 -12.56 -8.02
C GLU A 152 -1.37 -13.03 -9.43
N LEU A 153 -1.88 -12.36 -10.48
CA LEU A 153 -1.45 -12.62 -11.85
C LEU A 153 0.07 -12.49 -11.99
N ASN A 154 0.65 -11.39 -11.53
CA ASN A 154 2.09 -11.12 -11.66
C ASN A 154 2.97 -12.10 -10.87
N ASP A 155 2.48 -12.61 -9.76
CA ASP A 155 3.19 -13.61 -8.95
C ASP A 155 3.10 -14.97 -9.64
N LYS A 156 1.89 -15.36 -10.08
CA LYS A 156 1.66 -16.64 -10.77
C LYS A 156 2.36 -16.75 -12.12
N ILE A 157 2.47 -15.69 -12.93
CA ILE A 157 3.16 -15.81 -14.22
C ILE A 157 4.67 -16.07 -14.07
N LYS A 158 5.26 -15.76 -12.91
CA LYS A 158 6.69 -15.97 -12.63
C LYS A 158 6.99 -17.34 -12.03
N GLU A 159 5.98 -18.08 -11.59
CA GLU A 159 6.13 -19.44 -11.04
C GLU A 159 6.38 -20.45 -12.17
N ARG A 160 7.35 -21.37 -11.99
CA ARG A 160 7.81 -22.31 -13.04
C ARG A 160 6.73 -23.28 -13.51
N ASP A 161 5.84 -23.71 -12.61
CA ASP A 161 4.81 -24.72 -12.86
C ASP A 161 3.40 -24.10 -12.83
N SER A 162 3.32 -22.80 -13.14
CA SER A 162 2.06 -22.08 -13.13
C SER A 162 1.16 -22.53 -14.26
N LYS A 163 -0.09 -22.85 -13.92
CA LYS A 163 -1.12 -23.25 -14.87
C LYS A 163 -1.67 -22.02 -15.58
N GLN A 164 -1.68 -22.06 -16.91
CA GLN A 164 -2.21 -20.97 -17.72
C GLN A 164 -3.65 -20.58 -17.31
N ASP A 165 -4.49 -21.55 -16.98
CA ASP A 165 -5.89 -21.30 -16.58
C ASP A 165 -6.02 -20.49 -15.29
N VAL A 166 -5.08 -20.63 -14.35
CA VAL A 166 -5.04 -19.84 -13.12
C VAL A 166 -4.69 -18.38 -13.45
N CYS A 167 -3.68 -18.16 -14.29
CA CYS A 167 -3.34 -16.82 -14.78
C CYS A 167 -4.52 -16.18 -15.52
N MET A 168 -5.21 -16.94 -16.39
CA MET A 168 -6.38 -16.44 -17.12
C MET A 168 -7.56 -16.10 -16.20
N THR A 169 -7.72 -16.80 -15.08
CA THR A 169 -8.75 -16.48 -14.08
C THR A 169 -8.51 -15.08 -13.51
N TYR A 170 -7.30 -14.80 -13.05
CA TYR A 170 -6.94 -13.48 -12.54
C TYR A 170 -7.01 -12.40 -13.63
N ALA A 171 -6.58 -12.72 -14.85
CA ALA A 171 -6.65 -11.80 -15.98
C ALA A 171 -8.10 -11.41 -16.32
N ARG A 172 -9.04 -12.36 -16.32
CA ARG A 172 -10.47 -12.08 -16.56
C ARG A 172 -11.09 -11.27 -15.42
N ASN A 173 -10.71 -11.54 -14.17
CA ASN A 173 -11.12 -10.70 -13.04
C ASN A 173 -10.64 -9.25 -13.22
N CYS A 174 -9.41 -9.06 -13.70
CA CYS A 174 -8.87 -7.74 -14.00
C CYS A 174 -9.69 -7.02 -15.07
N VAL A 175 -10.02 -7.68 -16.19
CA VAL A 175 -10.87 -7.12 -17.25
C VAL A 175 -12.22 -6.70 -16.68
N LYS A 176 -12.87 -7.57 -15.91
CA LYS A 176 -14.17 -7.27 -15.28
C LYS A 176 -14.09 -6.04 -14.36
N GLY A 177 -13.12 -6.00 -13.44
CA GLY A 177 -12.95 -4.88 -12.52
C GLY A 177 -12.65 -3.57 -13.24
N TYR A 178 -11.78 -3.60 -14.25
CA TYR A 178 -11.48 -2.43 -15.07
C TYR A 178 -12.72 -1.90 -15.81
N GLN A 179 -13.52 -2.79 -16.40
CA GLN A 179 -14.75 -2.40 -17.12
C GLN A 179 -15.81 -1.78 -16.22
N GLU A 180 -15.96 -2.26 -14.99
CA GLU A 180 -16.87 -1.68 -14.00
C GLU A 180 -16.45 -0.27 -13.57
N LEU A 181 -15.15 0.05 -13.65
CA LEU A 181 -14.59 1.32 -13.20
C LEU A 181 -14.34 2.33 -14.33
N LYS A 182 -14.10 1.90 -15.58
CA LYS A 182 -13.64 2.78 -16.67
C LYS A 182 -14.59 3.95 -16.97
N ASN A 183 -15.90 3.72 -16.87
CA ASN A 183 -16.91 4.76 -17.13
C ASN A 183 -17.04 5.76 -15.96
N LYS A 184 -16.42 5.48 -14.81
CA LYS A 184 -16.39 6.38 -13.64
C LYS A 184 -15.33 7.45 -13.76
N CYS A 185 -14.51 7.38 -14.81
CA CYS A 185 -13.56 8.42 -15.17
C CYS A 185 -14.22 9.62 -15.83
N THR A 186 -15.09 10.29 -15.06
CA THR A 186 -15.79 11.50 -15.46
C THR A 186 -15.70 12.55 -14.36
N GLY A 187 -15.66 13.83 -14.74
CA GLY A 187 -15.66 14.95 -13.79
C GLY A 187 -14.41 15.04 -12.91
N ASN A 188 -14.61 15.31 -11.61
CA ASN A 188 -13.55 15.67 -10.65
C ASN A 188 -12.74 14.48 -10.08
N LYS A 189 -12.83 13.28 -10.66
CA LYS A 189 -12.13 12.06 -10.20
C LYS A 189 -10.75 11.86 -10.85
N ALA A 190 -9.97 12.94 -11.02
CA ALA A 190 -8.70 12.90 -11.75
C ALA A 190 -7.72 11.85 -11.20
N LYS A 191 -7.47 11.86 -9.88
CA LYS A 191 -6.54 10.91 -9.24
C LYS A 191 -6.99 9.44 -9.34
N PHE A 192 -8.30 9.18 -9.21
CA PHE A 192 -8.86 7.84 -9.42
C PHE A 192 -8.54 7.33 -10.84
N CYS A 193 -8.68 8.21 -11.84
CA CYS A 193 -8.40 7.88 -13.23
C CYS A 193 -6.91 7.72 -13.51
N ASP A 194 -6.05 8.48 -12.84
CA ASP A 194 -4.62 8.28 -12.93
C ASP A 194 -4.22 6.90 -12.41
N ILE A 195 -4.83 6.43 -11.31
CA ILE A 195 -4.61 5.08 -10.78
C ILE A 195 -5.05 4.02 -11.79
N LEU A 196 -6.26 4.16 -12.35
CA LEU A 196 -6.78 3.21 -13.33
C LEU A 196 -5.99 3.19 -14.65
N THR A 197 -5.50 4.36 -15.09
CA THR A 197 -4.62 4.49 -16.27
C THR A 197 -3.27 3.84 -16.02
N ASN A 198 -2.69 4.06 -14.84
CA ASN A 198 -1.44 3.41 -14.44
C ASN A 198 -1.60 1.89 -14.36
N PHE A 199 -2.74 1.41 -13.88
CA PHE A 199 -3.08 -0.01 -13.90
C PHE A 199 -3.09 -0.55 -15.34
N LYS A 200 -3.85 0.09 -16.25
CA LYS A 200 -3.95 -0.29 -17.67
C LYS A 200 -2.57 -0.41 -18.33
N ASN A 201 -1.74 0.63 -18.17
CA ASN A 201 -0.39 0.69 -18.71
C ASN A 201 0.51 -0.44 -18.19
N LYS A 202 0.31 -0.90 -16.94
CA LYS A 202 1.06 -2.02 -16.38
C LYS A 202 0.55 -3.36 -16.90
N TYR A 203 -0.77 -3.52 -16.99
CA TYR A 203 -1.40 -4.75 -17.49
C TYR A 203 -1.06 -5.02 -18.96
N GLU A 204 -1.18 -4.02 -19.83
CA GLU A 204 -0.94 -4.16 -21.27
C GLU A 204 0.53 -4.41 -21.63
N LYS A 205 1.47 -4.17 -20.69
CA LYS A 205 2.89 -4.52 -20.86
C LYS A 205 3.19 -6.00 -20.63
N ILE A 206 2.26 -6.75 -20.02
CA ILE A 206 2.47 -8.17 -19.76
C ILE A 206 2.28 -8.94 -21.07
N ASP A 207 3.37 -9.54 -21.53
CA ASP A 207 3.36 -10.47 -22.66
C ASP A 207 3.43 -11.90 -22.12
N LEU A 208 2.26 -12.52 -21.98
CA LEU A 208 2.14 -13.88 -21.43
C LEU A 208 2.90 -14.92 -22.27
N CYS A 209 3.09 -14.68 -23.57
CA CYS A 209 3.77 -15.60 -24.48
C CYS A 209 5.26 -15.78 -24.13
N LYS A 210 5.87 -14.80 -23.43
CA LYS A 210 7.26 -14.86 -22.95
C LYS A 210 7.47 -15.77 -21.74
N TYR A 211 6.40 -16.17 -21.05
CA TYR A 211 6.48 -17.01 -19.86
C TYR A 211 6.33 -18.50 -20.21
N SER A 212 6.95 -19.35 -19.38
CA SER A 212 6.76 -20.81 -19.45
C SER A 212 5.62 -21.18 -18.53
N LEU A 213 4.46 -21.53 -19.10
CA LEU A 213 3.26 -21.89 -18.36
C LEU A 213 2.79 -23.27 -18.81
N GLU A 214 2.23 -24.04 -17.88
CA GLU A 214 1.64 -25.33 -18.17
C GLU A 214 0.31 -25.13 -18.91
N GLY A 215 0.22 -25.61 -20.16
CA GLY A 215 -0.96 -25.48 -21.01
C GLY A 215 -0.77 -26.11 -22.40
N LYS A 216 -1.86 -26.54 -23.04
CA LYS A 216 -1.84 -27.15 -24.38
C LYS A 216 -1.44 -26.16 -25.49
N THR A 217 -1.92 -24.92 -25.37
CA THR A 217 -1.66 -23.82 -26.30
C THR A 217 -1.42 -22.56 -25.49
N LYS A 218 -0.34 -21.83 -25.77
CA LYS A 218 -0.07 -20.55 -25.13
C LYS A 218 -1.06 -19.51 -25.63
N LYS A 219 -1.68 -18.76 -24.74
CA LYS A 219 -2.64 -17.70 -25.06
C LYS A 219 -2.15 -16.33 -24.64
N LYS A 220 -2.60 -15.28 -25.32
CA LYS A 220 -2.38 -13.89 -24.93
C LYS A 220 -3.33 -13.50 -23.79
N LEU A 221 -2.97 -12.46 -23.04
CA LEU A 221 -3.90 -11.89 -22.06
C LEU A 221 -5.11 -11.27 -22.77
N PRO A 222 -6.31 -11.36 -22.19
CA PRO A 222 -7.48 -10.66 -22.71
C PRO A 222 -7.27 -9.14 -22.63
N SER A 223 -7.80 -8.42 -23.61
CA SER A 223 -7.74 -6.95 -23.60
C SER A 223 -8.64 -6.40 -22.49
N LEU A 224 -8.20 -5.32 -21.82
CA LEU A 224 -9.05 -4.64 -20.83
C LEU A 224 -10.32 -4.04 -21.46
N GLU A 225 -10.31 -3.81 -22.78
CA GLU A 225 -11.45 -3.28 -23.52
C GLU A 225 -12.28 -4.35 -24.25
N SER A 226 -11.84 -5.62 -24.28
CA SER A 226 -12.59 -6.71 -24.96
C SER A 226 -13.87 -7.10 -24.23
N ASN A 227 -14.87 -7.61 -24.96
CA ASN A 227 -16.11 -8.06 -24.34
C ASN A 227 -15.86 -9.30 -23.46
N LEU A 228 -16.49 -9.37 -22.29
CA LEU A 228 -16.41 -10.55 -21.41
C LEU A 228 -16.96 -11.78 -22.15
N GLY A 229 -16.10 -12.76 -22.44
CA GLY A 229 -16.45 -14.01 -23.13
C GLY A 229 -15.89 -14.15 -24.54
N GLU A 230 -15.19 -13.13 -25.06
CA GLU A 230 -14.40 -13.26 -26.28
C GLU A 230 -13.25 -14.25 -26.07
N SER A 231 -13.03 -15.15 -27.05
CA SER A 231 -11.98 -16.16 -26.94
C SER A 231 -10.60 -15.51 -26.96
N GLU A 232 -9.73 -15.90 -26.03
CA GLU A 232 -8.37 -15.36 -26.01
C GLU A 232 -7.59 -15.83 -27.23
N GLU A 233 -6.89 -14.89 -27.86
CA GLU A 233 -6.00 -15.18 -28.99
C GLU A 233 -4.87 -16.11 -28.57
N ASP A 234 -4.56 -17.09 -29.41
CA ASP A 234 -3.38 -17.92 -29.24
C ASP A 234 -2.11 -17.07 -29.49
N CYS A 235 -1.03 -17.40 -28.80
CA CYS A 235 0.29 -16.92 -29.15
C CYS A 235 0.61 -17.48 -30.54
N GLU A 236 0.73 -16.61 -31.56
CA GLU A 236 1.18 -17.05 -32.87
C GLU A 236 2.47 -17.86 -32.69
N SER A 237 2.44 -19.13 -33.09
CA SER A 237 3.67 -19.85 -33.34
C SER A 237 4.39 -19.06 -34.43
N LEU A 238 5.67 -18.73 -34.21
CA LEU A 238 6.57 -18.42 -35.31
C LEU A 238 6.72 -19.70 -36.15
N GLU A 239 5.67 -20.09 -36.88
CA GLU A 239 5.83 -20.99 -38.00
C GLU A 239 6.68 -20.25 -39.01
N LYS A 240 7.95 -20.65 -39.09
CA LYS A 240 8.78 -20.43 -40.27
C LYS A 240 7.90 -20.80 -41.47
N LYS A 241 7.46 -19.80 -42.25
CA LYS A 241 6.84 -20.04 -43.55
C LYS A 241 7.73 -21.01 -44.34
N PRO A 242 7.29 -22.24 -44.67
CA PRO A 242 8.03 -23.07 -45.58
C PRO A 242 7.65 -22.59 -46.98
N GLY A 243 8.45 -21.68 -47.55
CA GLY A 243 8.02 -21.03 -48.78
C GLY A 243 9.04 -20.11 -49.44
N ALA A 244 10.31 -20.48 -49.46
CA ALA A 244 11.25 -19.94 -50.43
C ALA A 244 12.03 -21.11 -51.05
N LYS A 245 11.51 -21.61 -52.18
CA LYS A 245 12.27 -22.44 -53.13
C LYS A 245 13.41 -21.58 -53.68
N TRP A 246 14.65 -22.03 -53.49
CA TRP A 246 15.74 -21.74 -54.42
C TRP A 246 16.44 -23.05 -54.77
N LYS A 247 16.84 -23.12 -56.04
CA LYS A 247 17.07 -24.31 -56.86
C LYS A 247 18.33 -25.08 -56.47
N GLU A 248 18.29 -26.40 -56.70
CA GLU A 248 19.48 -27.24 -56.87
C GLU A 248 20.26 -26.78 -58.12
N ASP A 249 21.57 -26.60 -57.96
CA ASP A 249 22.60 -26.99 -58.93
C ASP A 249 23.77 -27.55 -58.11
N GLY A 250 24.34 -28.66 -58.56
CA GLY A 250 25.09 -29.61 -57.71
C GLY A 250 26.62 -29.56 -57.74
N LEU A 251 27.15 -30.46 -56.89
CA LEU A 251 28.48 -31.09 -56.80
C LEU A 251 29.71 -30.22 -56.49
N ASP A 252 30.27 -30.41 -55.28
CA ASP A 252 31.54 -31.14 -55.08
C ASP A 252 31.73 -31.55 -53.60
N GLU A 253 32.44 -32.65 -53.38
CA GLU A 253 32.64 -33.39 -52.12
C GLU A 253 33.76 -32.83 -51.20
N GLU A 254 33.75 -33.35 -49.96
CA GLU A 254 34.79 -33.33 -48.91
C GLU A 254 34.99 -32.03 -48.11
N ASP A 255 34.60 -32.04 -46.82
CA ASP A 255 35.54 -32.44 -45.76
C ASP A 255 34.82 -32.52 -44.39
N SER A 256 35.10 -33.59 -43.66
CA SER A 256 34.64 -33.81 -42.29
C SER A 256 35.50 -32.99 -41.33
N LYS A 257 34.98 -31.87 -40.82
CA LYS A 257 35.50 -31.22 -39.61
C LYS A 257 34.38 -30.56 -38.78
N ASN A 258 34.09 -31.12 -37.61
CA ASN A 258 33.63 -30.30 -36.48
C ASN A 258 34.78 -29.38 -36.08
N PRO A 259 34.52 -28.08 -35.88
CA PRO A 259 34.78 -27.55 -34.54
C PRO A 259 33.74 -26.52 -34.08
N SER A 260 33.44 -26.62 -32.79
CA SER A 260 33.08 -25.50 -31.93
C SER A 260 33.83 -24.22 -32.27
N ASP A 261 33.12 -23.13 -32.59
CA ASP A 261 33.46 -21.79 -32.10
C ASP A 261 32.30 -20.81 -32.37
N PHE A 262 31.58 -20.43 -31.31
CA PHE A 262 30.82 -19.19 -31.32
C PHE A 262 31.73 -18.11 -30.76
N ASP A 263 32.13 -17.21 -31.64
CA ASP A 263 32.92 -16.01 -31.38
C ASP A 263 32.25 -15.18 -30.27
N THR A 264 32.75 -15.37 -29.05
CA THR A 264 32.38 -14.58 -27.88
C THR A 264 33.30 -13.37 -27.89
N GLN A 265 32.83 -12.26 -28.47
CA GLN A 265 33.51 -10.99 -28.30
C GLN A 265 33.53 -10.63 -26.80
N SER A 266 34.74 -10.69 -26.25
CA SER A 266 35.12 -10.33 -24.91
C SER A 266 34.86 -8.85 -24.64
N ILE A 267 33.78 -8.55 -23.91
CA ILE A 267 33.72 -7.38 -23.03
C ILE A 267 33.96 -7.89 -21.61
N THR A 268 35.19 -8.34 -21.38
CA THR A 268 35.74 -8.60 -20.06
C THR A 268 36.79 -7.53 -19.85
N ILE A 269 36.60 -6.70 -18.82
CA ILE A 269 37.54 -5.82 -18.09
C ILE A 269 36.77 -4.52 -17.78
N GLY A 270 36.11 -4.48 -16.61
CA GLY A 270 35.62 -3.22 -16.04
C GLY A 270 34.40 -3.26 -15.11
N SER A 271 33.63 -4.34 -15.04
CA SER A 271 32.36 -4.35 -14.28
C SER A 271 32.32 -5.25 -13.05
N VAL A 272 33.21 -6.23 -12.92
CA VAL A 272 33.16 -7.18 -11.78
C VAL A 272 33.83 -6.62 -10.52
N ALA A 273 34.77 -5.69 -10.65
CA ALA A 273 35.46 -5.10 -9.49
C ALA A 273 34.61 -4.04 -8.75
N THR A 274 33.66 -3.37 -9.42
CA THR A 274 32.86 -2.31 -8.79
C THR A 274 31.72 -2.85 -7.93
N PHE A 275 31.05 -3.93 -8.32
CA PHE A 275 29.98 -4.52 -7.50
C PHE A 275 30.52 -5.30 -6.29
N GLY A 276 31.69 -5.93 -6.42
CA GLY A 276 32.34 -6.62 -5.30
C GLY A 276 32.70 -5.68 -4.16
N ILE A 277 33.24 -4.49 -4.47
CA ILE A 277 33.64 -3.50 -3.47
C ILE A 277 32.40 -2.89 -2.78
N SER A 278 31.33 -2.59 -3.50
CA SER A 278 30.07 -2.09 -2.89
C SER A 278 29.43 -3.10 -1.93
N PHE A 279 29.44 -4.38 -2.27
CA PHE A 279 28.85 -5.42 -1.41
C PHE A 279 29.68 -5.65 -0.15
N ILE A 280 31.01 -5.60 -0.27
CA ILE A 280 31.93 -5.69 0.87
C ILE A 280 31.78 -4.47 1.79
N LEU A 281 31.66 -3.25 1.24
CA LEU A 281 31.41 -2.04 2.04
C LEU A 281 30.05 -2.08 2.77
N PHE A 282 29.01 -2.66 2.15
CA PHE A 282 27.70 -2.83 2.79
C PHE A 282 27.74 -3.84 3.94
N ILE A 283 28.47 -4.96 3.78
CA ILE A 283 28.67 -5.93 4.85
C ILE A 283 29.52 -5.33 5.98
N LEU A 284 30.61 -4.62 5.66
CA LEU A 284 31.46 -3.97 6.67
C LEU A 284 30.72 -2.86 7.42
N TYR A 285 29.84 -2.10 6.75
CA TYR A 285 28.93 -1.14 7.40
C TYR A 285 28.01 -1.81 8.42
N LYS A 286 27.51 -3.01 8.12
CA LYS A 286 26.60 -3.76 9.00
C LYS A 286 27.33 -4.53 10.11
N VAL A 287 28.58 -4.92 9.90
CA VAL A 287 29.28 -5.91 10.75
C VAL A 287 30.42 -5.31 11.59
N THR A 288 31.04 -4.19 11.19
CA THR A 288 32.18 -3.59 11.92
C THR A 288 31.77 -2.36 12.73
N SER A 289 32.39 -2.16 13.90
CA SER A 289 32.14 -1.08 14.91
C SER A 289 32.17 0.37 14.38
N PHE A 290 32.47 0.58 13.10
CA PHE A 290 32.39 1.85 12.40
C PHE A 290 30.93 2.33 12.18
N GLY A 291 29.96 1.41 12.08
CA GLY A 291 28.53 1.77 11.93
C GLY A 291 27.95 2.47 13.16
N GLN A 292 28.40 2.12 14.37
CA GLN A 292 28.03 2.82 15.61
C GLN A 292 28.74 4.18 15.72
N PHE A 293 29.97 4.31 15.23
CA PHE A 293 30.73 5.56 15.24
C PHE A 293 30.12 6.64 14.32
N LEU A 294 29.61 6.26 13.13
CA LEU A 294 28.91 7.18 12.24
C LEU A 294 27.58 7.67 12.83
N ARG A 295 26.79 6.79 13.48
CA ARG A 295 25.57 7.19 14.19
C ARG A 295 25.86 8.15 15.35
N TYR A 296 26.93 7.89 16.12
CA TYR A 296 27.37 8.78 17.20
C TYR A 296 27.78 10.17 16.68
N ARG A 297 28.41 10.24 15.49
CA ARG A 297 28.84 11.52 14.90
C ARG A 297 27.69 12.34 14.31
N MET A 298 26.62 11.69 13.84
CA MET A 298 25.40 12.37 13.37
C MET A 298 24.57 12.92 14.53
N ASN A 299 24.57 12.27 15.69
CA ASN A 299 23.87 12.73 16.90
C ASN A 299 24.54 13.92 17.62
N LYS A 300 25.74 14.32 17.21
CA LYS A 300 26.46 15.43 17.83
C LYS A 300 26.03 16.81 17.29
N ASN A 301 25.24 16.85 16.22
CA ASN A 301 24.76 18.10 15.62
C ASN A 301 23.40 18.59 16.14
N GLU A 302 22.79 17.91 17.13
CA GLU A 302 21.54 18.35 17.76
C GLU A 302 21.71 19.55 18.71
N SER A 303 22.93 19.94 19.10
CA SER A 303 23.15 21.08 20.02
C SER A 303 22.94 22.46 19.39
N VAL A 304 22.43 22.55 18.16
CA VAL A 304 22.17 23.82 17.45
C VAL A 304 20.67 24.17 17.44
N TRP A 305 19.78 23.27 17.87
CA TRP A 305 18.32 23.47 17.79
C TRP A 305 17.65 23.86 19.12
N GLU A 306 18.42 24.06 20.21
CA GLU A 306 17.87 24.52 21.50
C GLU A 306 17.62 26.05 21.57
N ASN A 307 17.92 26.82 20.52
CA ASN A 307 17.80 28.29 20.54
C ASN A 307 16.60 28.85 19.74
N MET A 308 15.61 28.04 19.36
CA MET A 308 14.42 28.53 18.62
C MET A 308 13.10 28.48 19.40
N ASP A 309 13.08 27.98 20.64
CA ASP A 309 11.86 27.88 21.45
C ASP A 309 11.63 29.08 22.40
N GLU A 310 12.54 30.07 22.44
CA GLU A 310 12.43 31.20 23.37
C GLU A 310 11.76 32.47 22.77
N GLU A 311 11.39 32.46 21.47
CA GLU A 311 10.86 33.66 20.77
C GLU A 311 9.42 33.50 20.22
N MET A 312 8.60 32.64 20.83
CA MET A 312 7.18 32.48 20.43
C MET A 312 6.19 32.59 21.61
N ASN A 313 6.53 33.38 22.63
CA ASN A 313 5.63 33.70 23.76
C ASN A 313 5.62 35.19 24.09
N ARG A 314 5.57 36.07 23.08
CA ARG A 314 5.30 37.48 23.31
C ARG A 314 4.40 38.08 22.24
N SER A 315 3.26 38.61 22.71
CA SER A 315 2.28 39.45 22.01
C SER A 315 1.26 38.68 21.14
N THR A 316 -0.06 38.85 21.21
CA THR A 316 -0.91 39.96 21.67
C THR A 316 -2.31 39.45 22.09
N HIS A 317 -2.75 39.73 23.32
CA HIS A 317 -4.17 39.91 23.63
C HIS A 317 -4.39 41.37 23.97
N THR A 318 -5.05 42.10 23.06
CA THR A 318 -5.63 43.41 23.30
C THR A 318 -7.03 43.22 23.87
N SER A 319 -7.24 43.66 25.11
CA SER A 319 -8.56 44.06 25.61
C SER A 319 -8.43 45.47 26.19
N GLU A 320 -9.10 46.42 25.55
CA GLU A 320 -9.21 47.81 26.00
C GLU A 320 -9.90 47.86 27.37
N TYR A 321 -9.33 48.59 28.33
CA TYR A 321 -10.10 49.44 29.25
C TYR A 321 -9.17 50.50 29.88
N GLU A 322 -9.56 51.74 29.62
CA GLU A 322 -9.42 53.01 30.35
C GLU A 322 -8.10 53.39 31.07
N GLN A 323 -7.61 54.53 30.60
CA GLN A 323 -6.45 55.29 31.06
C GLN A 323 -6.84 56.20 32.23
N ILE A 324 -6.31 55.94 33.43
CA ILE A 324 -6.26 56.92 34.52
C ILE A 324 -4.82 57.05 35.01
N ASN A 325 -4.25 58.23 34.78
CA ASN A 325 -2.95 58.66 35.29
C ASN A 325 -2.96 58.73 36.83
N SER A 326 -1.96 58.09 37.45
CA SER A 326 -1.57 58.27 38.85
C SER A 326 -0.04 58.13 38.86
N GLY A 327 0.78 59.18 39.00
CA GLY A 327 0.66 60.27 39.96
C GLY A 327 1.24 59.84 41.31
N ASN A 328 2.57 59.84 41.40
CA ASN A 328 3.38 59.60 42.61
C ASN A 328 2.66 59.99 43.91
N ILE A 329 2.34 59.01 44.77
CA ILE A 329 2.26 59.25 46.21
C ILE A 329 2.84 58.05 46.98
N SER A 330 3.91 58.36 47.70
CA SER A 330 4.53 57.56 48.76
C SER A 330 3.58 57.51 49.96
N TYR A 331 3.29 56.31 50.48
CA TYR A 331 2.70 56.14 51.80
C TYR A 331 3.52 55.14 52.62
N ASN A 332 4.06 55.65 53.74
CA ASN A 332 4.63 54.88 54.84
C ASN A 332 3.49 54.18 55.60
N ILE A 333 3.63 52.88 55.86
CA ILE A 333 2.80 52.16 56.82
C ILE A 333 3.68 51.74 57.99
N SER A 334 3.44 52.35 59.15
CA SER A 334 3.99 51.95 60.45
C SER A 334 3.10 50.90 61.08
N TYR A 335 3.72 49.80 61.55
CA TYR A 335 3.08 48.74 62.31
C TYR A 335 2.72 49.23 63.71
N ASN A 336 1.50 48.93 64.16
CA ASN A 336 1.17 48.81 65.58
C ASN A 336 0.45 47.47 65.77
N CYS A 337 0.98 46.66 66.67
CA CYS A 337 0.35 45.46 67.21
C CYS A 337 -0.44 45.85 68.45
N GLU A 338 -1.66 45.31 68.57
CA GLU A 338 -2.29 44.94 69.85
C GLU A 338 -3.02 43.61 69.66
#